data_AF-A0A7S9GIA6-F1
#
_entry.id   AF-A0A7S9GIA6-F1
#
_cell.length_a   1.000
_cell.length_b   1.000
_cell.length_c   1.000
_cell.angle_alpha   90.00
_cell.angle_beta   90.00
_cell.angle_gamma   90.00
#
_symmetry.space_group_name_H-M   'P 1'
#
loop_
_entity.id
_entity.type
_entity.pdbx_description
1 polymer ?
#
loop_
_entity_poly.entity_id
_entity_poly.type
_entity_poly.pdbx_seq_one_letter_code
_entity_poly.pdbx_strand_id
1 'polypeptide(L)'
;MNARRTATVAFLLVGLGMLAGLHLERSQHRAEMAELRSSTAEVQRLAARAAVHRLQDAQTRGNELTLQVAERDRQISTLTQEKRDALKKVTSGRACLGTAALRVLDGSPGLRVADLPPATSSVAAADGPIATDSDIGQWSIQAGGQYEQCRKRLGALIQWHRPKGAQR
;
A
#
# COMPACT_ATOMS: atom_id res chain seq x y z
N MET A 1 56.07 48.92 55.39
CA MET A 1 56.05 47.57 54.80
C MET A 1 54.62 47.20 54.38
N ASN A 2 53.92 48.04 53.61
CA ASN A 2 52.44 47.98 53.56
C ASN A 2 51.83 47.89 52.14
N ALA A 3 52.48 48.41 51.09
CA ALA A 3 51.86 48.44 49.76
C ALA A 3 51.98 47.13 48.95
N ARG A 4 53.08 46.39 49.13
CA ARG A 4 53.31 45.11 48.39
C ARG A 4 52.41 43.97 48.89
N ARG A 5 52.14 43.91 50.20
CA ARG A 5 51.27 42.89 50.81
C ARG A 5 49.80 43.11 50.50
N THR A 6 49.34 44.36 50.47
CA THR A 6 47.95 44.69 50.08
C THR A 6 47.71 44.40 48.60
N ALA A 7 48.67 44.68 47.72
CA ALA A 7 48.56 44.35 46.29
C ALA A 7 48.43 42.83 46.04
N THR A 8 49.21 41.99 46.73
CA THR A 8 49.10 40.52 46.60
C THR A 8 47.76 39.98 47.11
N VAL A 9 47.24 40.51 48.22
CA VAL A 9 45.94 40.09 48.76
C VAL A 9 44.80 40.50 47.82
N ALA A 10 44.87 41.71 47.26
CA ALA A 10 43.89 42.17 46.28
C ALA A 10 43.89 41.28 45.02
N PHE A 11 45.07 40.94 44.48
CA PHE A 11 45.17 40.03 43.33
C PHE A 11 44.64 38.62 43.62
N LEU A 12 44.92 38.07 44.80
CA LEU A 12 44.40 36.76 45.20
C LEU A 12 42.87 36.75 45.33
N LEU A 13 42.28 37.80 45.91
CA LEU A 13 40.82 37.91 46.04
C LEU A 13 40.13 38.05 44.67
N VAL A 14 40.70 38.84 43.76
CA VAL A 14 40.19 38.97 42.39
C VAL A 14 40.32 37.64 41.63
N GLY A 15 41.46 36.96 41.75
CA GLY A 15 41.67 35.64 41.14
C GLY A 15 40.70 34.58 41.65
N LEU A 16 40.43 34.55 42.96
CA LEU A 16 39.46 33.62 43.55
C LEU A 16 38.02 33.91 43.09
N GLY A 17 37.63 35.18 43.05
CA GLY A 17 36.31 35.60 42.57
C GLY A 17 36.08 35.23 41.11
N MET A 18 37.10 35.40 40.26
CA MET A 18 37.03 35.03 38.84
C MET A 18 36.90 33.51 38.64
N LEU A 19 37.66 32.71 39.41
CA LEU A 19 37.55 31.25 39.36
C LEU A 19 36.17 30.76 39.83
N ALA A 20 35.66 31.29 40.95
CA ALA A 20 34.36 30.92 41.47
C ALA A 20 33.22 31.27 40.49
N GLY A 21 33.28 32.45 39.86
CA GLY A 21 32.33 32.86 38.82
C GLY A 21 32.32 31.91 37.62
N LEU A 22 33.50 31.59 37.07
CA LEU A 22 33.63 30.65 35.95
C LEU A 22 33.15 29.23 36.29
N HIS A 23 33.35 28.79 37.54
CA HIS A 23 32.87 27.48 37.99
C HIS A 23 31.34 27.42 38.07
N LEU A 24 30.69 28.49 38.56
CA LEU A 24 29.24 28.55 38.68
C LEU A 24 28.55 28.67 37.30
N GLU A 25 29.06 29.53 36.43
CA GLU A 25 28.52 29.69 35.06
C GLU A 25 28.66 28.38 34.27
N ARG A 26 29.82 27.72 34.36
CA ARG A 26 30.04 26.41 33.70
C ARG A 26 29.14 25.31 34.28
N SER A 27 28.83 25.31 35.57
CA SER A 27 27.97 24.28 36.16
C SER A 27 26.51 24.45 35.75
N GLN A 28 26.02 25.69 35.73
CA GLN A 28 24.68 26.03 35.24
C GLN A 28 24.50 25.65 33.76
N HIS A 29 25.43 26.06 32.89
CA HIS A 29 25.36 25.67 31.48
C HIS A 29 25.45 24.17 31.25
N ARG A 30 26.25 23.44 32.05
CA ARG A 30 26.30 21.97 31.97
C ARG A 30 24.97 21.34 32.39
N ALA A 31 24.31 21.87 33.42
CA ALA A 31 23.01 21.39 33.87
C ALA A 31 21.93 21.63 32.80
N GLU A 32 21.85 22.84 32.23
CA GLU A 32 20.92 23.16 31.15
C GLU A 32 21.16 22.29 29.90
N MET A 33 22.42 22.09 29.51
CA MET A 33 22.76 21.22 28.38
C MET A 33 22.44 19.75 28.65
N ALA A 34 22.59 19.28 29.89
CA ALA A 34 22.21 17.92 30.27
C ALA A 34 20.68 17.75 30.23
N GLU A 35 19.93 18.73 30.73
CA GLU A 35 18.47 18.76 30.70
C GLU A 35 17.95 18.77 29.26
N LEU A 36 18.44 19.67 28.40
CA LEU A 36 18.09 19.75 26.99
C LEU A 36 18.39 18.45 26.23
N ARG A 37 19.53 17.81 26.51
CA ARG A 37 19.85 16.50 25.91
C ARG A 37 18.89 15.42 26.39
N SER A 38 18.53 15.42 27.67
CA SER A 38 17.62 14.44 28.25
C SER A 38 16.19 14.58 27.69
N SER A 39 15.69 15.81 27.55
CA SER A 39 14.37 16.08 26.97
C SER A 39 14.33 15.74 25.49
N THR A 40 15.40 16.08 24.74
CA THR A 40 15.54 15.68 23.33
C THR A 40 15.57 14.16 23.19
N ALA A 41 16.31 13.46 24.05
CA ALA A 41 16.37 12.00 24.03
C ALA A 41 14.99 11.37 24.29
N GLU A 42 14.20 11.94 25.20
CA GLU A 42 12.85 11.45 25.47
C GLU A 42 11.89 11.71 24.31
N VAL A 43 11.92 12.92 23.73
CA VAL A 43 11.13 13.24 22.52
C VAL A 43 11.49 12.29 21.38
N GLN A 44 12.78 12.02 21.16
CA GLN A 44 13.23 11.07 20.16
C GLN A 44 12.75 9.64 20.44
N ARG A 45 12.77 9.19 21.70
CA ARG A 45 12.23 7.88 22.10
C ARG A 45 10.74 7.75 21.83
N LEU A 46 9.95 8.76 22.21
CA LEU A 46 8.51 8.78 21.98
C LEU A 46 8.20 8.82 20.48
N ALA A 47 8.91 9.65 19.71
CA ALA A 47 8.76 9.72 18.26
C ALA A 47 9.13 8.39 17.58
N ALA A 48 10.21 7.73 18.02
CA ALA A 48 10.61 6.41 17.52
C ALA A 48 9.56 5.34 17.81
N ARG A 49 9.01 5.30 19.04
CA ARG A 49 7.91 4.37 19.38
C ARG A 49 6.68 4.61 18.51
N ALA A 50 6.26 5.86 18.36
CA ALA A 50 5.13 6.20 17.50
C ALA A 50 5.38 5.81 16.03
N ALA A 51 6.60 5.99 15.53
CA ALA A 51 6.98 5.56 14.19
C ALA A 51 6.94 4.03 14.04
N VAL A 52 7.46 3.28 15.01
CA VAL A 52 7.40 1.81 15.02
C VAL A 52 5.96 1.31 15.01
N HIS A 53 5.08 1.88 15.84
CA HIS A 53 3.67 1.52 15.84
C HIS A 53 3.01 1.77 14.48
N ARG A 54 3.24 2.95 13.87
CA ARG A 54 2.70 3.23 12.52
C ARG A 54 3.20 2.25 11.46
N LEU A 55 4.48 1.85 11.53
CA LEU A 55 5.04 0.86 10.61
C LEU A 55 4.44 -0.53 10.84
N GLN A 56 4.26 -0.96 12.09
CA GLN A 56 3.64 -2.24 12.44
C GLN A 56 2.18 -2.32 12.00
N ASP A 57 1.42 -1.24 12.19
CA ASP A 57 0.03 -1.16 11.73
C ASP A 57 -0.05 -1.24 10.21
N ALA A 58 0.83 -0.52 9.50
CA ALA A 58 0.92 -0.57 8.05
C ALA A 58 1.31 -1.96 7.53
N GLN A 59 2.25 -2.65 8.20
CA GLN A 59 2.66 -4.01 7.85
C GLN A 59 1.53 -5.02 8.09
N THR A 60 0.89 -4.98 9.26
CA THR A 60 -0.24 -5.86 9.59
C THR A 60 -1.34 -5.73 8.55
N ARG A 61 -1.70 -4.49 8.19
CA ARG A 61 -2.69 -4.21 7.15
C ARG A 61 -2.26 -4.72 5.77
N GLY A 62 -1.00 -4.50 5.39
CA GLY A 62 -0.44 -4.97 4.12
C GLY A 62 -0.48 -6.50 4.02
N ASN A 63 -0.12 -7.20 5.09
CA ASN A 63 -0.16 -8.65 5.16
C ASN A 63 -1.59 -9.20 5.03
N GLU A 64 -2.54 -8.60 5.75
CA GLU A 64 -3.96 -8.97 5.67
C GLU A 64 -4.49 -8.84 4.23
N LEU A 65 -4.25 -7.70 3.59
CA LEU A 65 -4.68 -7.46 2.21
C LEU A 65 -4.00 -8.41 1.21
N THR A 66 -2.71 -8.72 1.43
CA THR A 66 -1.97 -9.66 0.59
C THR A 66 -2.60 -11.06 0.64
N LEU A 67 -2.95 -11.54 1.83
CA LEU A 67 -3.63 -12.83 2.00
C LEU A 67 -5.00 -12.84 1.32
N GLN A 68 -5.77 -11.77 1.48
CA GLN A 68 -7.08 -11.63 0.84
C GLN A 68 -6.98 -11.64 -0.69
N VAL A 69 -6.02 -10.91 -1.27
CA VAL A 69 -5.79 -10.88 -2.73
C VAL A 69 -5.36 -12.26 -3.22
N ALA A 70 -4.42 -12.91 -2.55
CA ALA A 70 -3.95 -14.24 -2.95
C ALA A 70 -5.09 -15.26 -2.97
N GLU A 71 -5.98 -15.23 -1.98
CA GLU A 71 -7.14 -16.10 -1.94
C GLU A 71 -8.13 -15.80 -3.07
N ARG A 72 -8.42 -14.51 -3.32
CA ARG A 72 -9.31 -14.13 -4.44
C ARG A 72 -8.73 -14.49 -5.80
N ASP A 73 -7.43 -14.31 -6.01
CA ASP A 73 -6.75 -14.67 -7.26
C ASP A 73 -6.85 -16.17 -7.54
N ARG A 74 -6.70 -17.02 -6.50
CA ARG A 74 -6.92 -18.47 -6.63
C ARG A 74 -8.35 -18.79 -7.03
N GLN A 75 -9.34 -18.19 -6.37
CA GLN A 75 -10.75 -18.40 -6.69
C GLN A 75 -11.08 -17.98 -8.12
N ILE A 76 -10.57 -16.81 -8.56
CA ILE A 76 -10.76 -16.34 -9.94
C ILE A 76 -10.12 -17.30 -10.94
N SER A 77 -8.91 -17.80 -10.66
CA SER A 77 -8.22 -18.76 -11.52
C SER A 77 -9.02 -20.06 -11.66
N THR A 78 -9.48 -20.63 -10.54
CA THR A 78 -10.32 -21.84 -10.54
C THR A 78 -11.59 -21.63 -11.35
N LEU A 79 -12.34 -20.55 -11.07
CA LEU A 79 -13.58 -20.24 -11.81
C LEU A 79 -13.31 -20.00 -13.30
N THR A 80 -12.21 -19.34 -13.64
CA THR A 80 -11.81 -19.11 -15.05
C THR A 80 -11.59 -20.46 -15.75
N GLN A 81 -10.92 -21.40 -15.11
CA GLN A 81 -10.68 -22.74 -15.65
C GLN A 81 -11.99 -23.53 -15.78
N GLU A 82 -12.83 -23.55 -14.74
CA GLU A 82 -14.13 -24.23 -14.78
C GLU A 82 -15.02 -23.71 -15.90
N LYS A 83 -15.06 -22.39 -16.11
CA LYS A 83 -15.85 -21.77 -17.19
C LYS A 83 -15.27 -22.07 -18.56
N ARG A 84 -13.94 -22.10 -18.69
CA ARG A 84 -13.28 -22.52 -19.94
C ARG A 84 -13.65 -23.96 -20.29
N ASP A 85 -13.66 -24.85 -19.32
CA ASP A 85 -14.03 -26.26 -19.55
C ASP A 85 -15.52 -26.44 -19.80
N ALA A 86 -16.38 -25.62 -19.19
CA ALA A 86 -17.80 -25.56 -19.53
C ALA A 86 -18.03 -25.03 -20.96
N LEU A 87 -17.27 -24.02 -21.39
CA LEU A 87 -17.37 -23.44 -22.72
C LEU A 87 -17.07 -24.48 -23.80
N LYS A 88 -16.00 -25.27 -23.65
CA LYS A 88 -15.63 -26.34 -24.60
C LYS A 88 -16.76 -27.34 -24.87
N LYS A 89 -17.67 -27.53 -23.92
CA LYS A 89 -18.81 -28.46 -24.05
C LYS A 89 -19.97 -27.87 -24.84
N VAL A 90 -20.01 -26.55 -25.02
CA VAL A 90 -21.14 -25.82 -25.62
C VAL A 90 -20.77 -25.04 -26.88
N THR A 91 -19.49 -25.06 -27.28
CA THR A 91 -19.00 -24.51 -28.55
C THR A 91 -18.64 -25.64 -29.51
N SER A 92 -18.72 -25.36 -30.81
CA SER A 92 -18.48 -26.38 -31.84
C SER A 92 -17.70 -25.86 -33.05
N GLY A 93 -17.01 -24.72 -32.93
CA GLY A 93 -16.23 -24.12 -34.00
C GLY A 93 -17.08 -23.30 -34.99
N ARG A 94 -18.23 -22.79 -34.54
CA ARG A 94 -19.16 -22.03 -35.39
C ARG A 94 -18.71 -20.57 -35.51
N ALA A 95 -19.17 -19.89 -36.56
CA ALA A 95 -18.91 -18.46 -36.75
C ALA A 95 -19.48 -17.56 -35.63
N CYS A 96 -20.57 -17.97 -34.98
CA CYS A 96 -21.29 -17.15 -34.01
C CYS A 96 -21.43 -17.87 -32.66
N LEU A 97 -21.33 -17.11 -31.57
CA LEU A 97 -21.61 -17.58 -30.22
C LEU A 97 -23.10 -17.97 -30.08
N GLY A 98 -23.34 -19.21 -29.66
CA GLY A 98 -24.68 -19.68 -29.33
C GLY A 98 -25.14 -19.24 -27.93
N THR A 99 -26.45 -19.32 -27.68
CA THR A 99 -27.07 -18.93 -26.39
C THR A 99 -26.48 -19.68 -25.19
N ALA A 100 -26.11 -20.95 -25.35
CA ALA A 100 -25.47 -21.73 -24.29
C ALA A 100 -24.08 -21.18 -23.94
N ALA A 101 -23.27 -20.82 -24.94
CA ALA A 101 -21.97 -20.19 -24.74
C ALA A 101 -22.12 -18.81 -24.07
N LEU A 102 -23.08 -17.99 -24.53
CA LEU A 102 -23.38 -16.69 -23.91
C LEU A 102 -23.75 -16.81 -22.43
N ARG A 103 -24.50 -17.85 -22.03
CA ARG A 103 -24.81 -18.11 -20.62
C ARG A 103 -23.58 -18.48 -19.79
N VAL A 104 -22.63 -19.22 -20.36
CA VAL A 104 -21.35 -19.51 -19.69
C VAL A 104 -20.55 -18.22 -19.50
N LEU A 105 -20.50 -17.36 -20.53
CA LEU A 105 -19.80 -16.08 -20.49
C LEU A 105 -20.40 -15.12 -19.46
N ASP A 106 -21.72 -15.03 -19.34
CA ASP A 106 -22.39 -14.15 -18.38
C ASP A 106 -22.05 -14.49 -16.91
N GLY A 107 -21.84 -15.77 -16.62
CA GLY A 107 -21.43 -16.25 -15.30
C GLY A 107 -19.91 -16.33 -15.10
N SER A 108 -19.10 -15.84 -16.03
CA SER A 108 -17.64 -15.91 -15.94
C SER A 108 -17.04 -14.75 -15.15
N PRO A 109 -15.87 -14.92 -14.50
CA PRO A 109 -15.20 -13.84 -13.78
C PRO A 109 -14.95 -12.63 -14.70
N GLY A 110 -15.29 -11.43 -14.22
CA GLY A 110 -15.05 -10.18 -14.94
C GLY A 110 -15.90 -9.93 -16.19
N LEU A 111 -16.87 -10.81 -16.50
CA LEU A 111 -17.74 -10.67 -17.68
C LEU A 111 -19.21 -10.53 -17.27
N ARG A 112 -19.96 -9.70 -18.00
CA ARG A 112 -21.43 -9.62 -17.94
C ARG A 112 -21.94 -9.44 -19.36
N VAL A 113 -22.82 -10.32 -19.78
CA VAL A 113 -23.41 -10.34 -21.14
C VAL A 113 -24.75 -9.60 -21.14
N ALA A 114 -25.42 -9.50 -20.00
CA ALA A 114 -26.68 -8.77 -19.85
C ALA A 114 -26.62 -7.29 -20.26
N ASP A 115 -25.43 -6.68 -20.20
CA ASP A 115 -25.21 -5.25 -20.49
C ASP A 115 -24.70 -4.98 -21.92
N LEU A 116 -24.76 -5.98 -22.83
CA LEU A 116 -24.35 -5.78 -24.21
C LEU A 116 -25.32 -4.85 -24.95
N PRO A 117 -24.81 -3.89 -25.74
CA PRO A 117 -25.65 -3.06 -26.58
C PRO A 117 -26.41 -3.93 -27.61
N PRO A 118 -27.58 -3.48 -28.09
CA PRO A 118 -28.33 -4.19 -29.11
C PRO A 118 -27.45 -4.45 -30.34
N ALA A 119 -27.58 -5.65 -30.90
CA ALA A 119 -26.82 -6.03 -32.08
C ALA A 119 -27.11 -5.07 -33.24
N THR A 120 -26.07 -4.48 -33.82
CA THR A 120 -26.16 -3.79 -35.10
C THR A 120 -26.28 -4.85 -36.20
N SER A 121 -27.36 -4.77 -36.99
CA SER A 121 -27.61 -5.70 -38.10
C SER A 121 -26.64 -5.42 -39.25
N SER A 122 -25.52 -6.13 -39.30
CA SER A 122 -24.68 -6.23 -40.51
C SER A 122 -24.38 -7.69 -40.80
N VAL A 123 -24.43 -8.07 -42.08
CA VAL A 123 -24.04 -9.41 -42.52
C VAL A 123 -22.53 -9.58 -42.30
N ALA A 124 -22.12 -10.60 -41.56
CA ALA A 124 -20.71 -10.95 -41.44
C ALA A 124 -20.18 -11.36 -42.82
N ALA A 125 -19.11 -10.72 -43.28
CA ALA A 125 -18.44 -11.12 -44.52
C ALA A 125 -17.93 -12.57 -44.37
N ALA A 126 -18.26 -13.43 -45.34
CA ALA A 126 -17.92 -14.86 -45.31
C ALA A 126 -16.51 -15.17 -45.82
N ASP A 127 -15.81 -14.18 -46.37
CA ASP A 127 -14.55 -14.40 -47.09
C ASP A 127 -13.34 -14.12 -46.18
N GLY A 128 -12.80 -15.18 -45.59
CA GLY A 128 -11.54 -15.17 -44.84
C GLY A 128 -11.52 -16.15 -43.64
N PRO A 129 -10.35 -16.37 -43.01
CA PRO A 129 -10.28 -17.06 -41.73
C PRO A 129 -11.09 -16.28 -40.69
N ILE A 130 -12.13 -16.92 -40.13
CA ILE A 130 -12.96 -16.34 -39.07
C ILE A 130 -12.54 -16.90 -37.71
N ALA A 131 -12.54 -16.06 -36.67
CA ALA A 131 -12.46 -16.54 -35.30
C ALA A 131 -13.76 -17.30 -34.97
N THR A 132 -13.62 -18.51 -34.44
CA THR A 132 -14.77 -19.34 -34.07
C THR A 132 -15.36 -18.93 -32.71
N ASP A 133 -16.56 -19.43 -32.41
CA ASP A 133 -17.21 -19.31 -31.11
C ASP A 133 -16.32 -19.81 -29.96
N SER A 134 -15.54 -20.87 -30.20
CA SER A 134 -14.53 -21.39 -29.28
C SER A 134 -13.39 -20.39 -29.06
N ASP A 135 -12.86 -19.81 -30.15
CA ASP A 135 -11.75 -18.85 -30.09
C ASP A 135 -12.15 -17.59 -29.32
N ILE A 136 -13.29 -17.01 -29.70
CA ILE A 136 -13.81 -15.79 -29.07
C ILE A 136 -14.23 -16.06 -27.62
N GLY A 137 -14.89 -17.18 -27.35
CA GLY A 137 -15.31 -17.51 -26.00
C GLY A 137 -14.13 -17.76 -25.07
N GLN A 138 -13.10 -18.48 -25.54
CA GLN A 138 -11.90 -18.74 -24.74
C GLN A 138 -11.13 -17.46 -24.45
N TRP A 139 -10.95 -16.62 -25.47
CA TRP A 139 -10.36 -15.29 -25.31
C TRP A 139 -11.14 -14.45 -24.29
N SER A 140 -12.46 -14.43 -24.39
CA SER A 140 -13.33 -13.65 -23.50
C SER A 140 -13.17 -14.08 -22.05
N ILE A 141 -13.23 -15.39 -21.76
CA ILE A 141 -13.05 -15.93 -20.40
C ILE A 141 -11.68 -15.58 -19.84
N GLN A 142 -10.62 -15.71 -20.65
CA GLN A 142 -9.27 -15.38 -20.23
C GLN A 142 -9.11 -13.87 -19.95
N ALA A 143 -9.65 -13.02 -20.83
CA ALA A 143 -9.64 -11.57 -20.64
C ALA A 143 -10.40 -11.19 -19.37
N GLY A 144 -11.63 -11.70 -19.19
CA GLY A 144 -12.44 -11.45 -17.99
C GLY A 144 -11.74 -11.87 -16.70
N GLY A 145 -11.12 -13.05 -16.67
CA GLY A 145 -10.33 -13.51 -15.53
C GLY A 145 -9.17 -12.58 -15.19
N GLN A 146 -8.42 -12.11 -16.19
CA GLN A 146 -7.31 -11.16 -16.00
C GLN A 146 -7.80 -9.79 -15.50
N TYR A 147 -8.88 -9.27 -16.07
CA TYR A 147 -9.46 -8.00 -15.63
C TYR A 147 -9.97 -8.08 -14.20
N GLU A 148 -10.61 -9.19 -13.81
CA GLU A 148 -11.10 -9.38 -12.45
C GLU A 148 -9.96 -9.47 -11.44
N GLN A 149 -8.87 -10.17 -11.76
CA GLN A 149 -7.65 -10.16 -10.93
C GLN A 149 -7.07 -8.75 -10.78
N CYS A 150 -6.92 -8.04 -11.90
CA CYS A 150 -6.44 -6.66 -11.90
C CYS A 150 -7.30 -5.76 -11.01
N ARG A 151 -8.63 -5.85 -11.16
CA ARG A 151 -9.61 -5.11 -10.35
C ARG A 151 -9.46 -5.39 -8.86
N LYS A 152 -9.27 -6.66 -8.47
CA LYS A 152 -9.06 -7.02 -7.06
C LYS A 152 -7.76 -6.47 -6.49
N ARG A 153 -6.66 -6.56 -7.24
CA ARG A 153 -5.36 -6.01 -6.85
C ARG A 153 -5.42 -4.49 -6.69
N LEU A 154 -6.03 -3.79 -7.65
CA LEU A 154 -6.26 -2.35 -7.56
C LEU A 154 -7.15 -1.99 -6.37
N GLY A 155 -8.21 -2.74 -6.13
CA GLY A 155 -9.08 -2.56 -4.96
C GLY A 155 -8.31 -2.67 -3.64
N ALA A 156 -7.40 -3.64 -3.52
CA ALA A 156 -6.56 -3.80 -2.34
C ALA A 156 -5.55 -2.65 -2.17
N LEU A 157 -4.94 -2.17 -3.25
CA LEU A 157 -4.06 -0.99 -3.21
C LEU A 157 -4.83 0.27 -2.77
N ILE A 158 -6.01 0.50 -3.36
CA ILE A 158 -6.89 1.60 -2.96
C ILE A 158 -7.26 1.47 -1.48
N GLN A 159 -7.61 0.25 -1.05
CA GLN A 159 -7.93 0.00 0.35
C GLN A 159 -6.72 0.27 1.23
N TRP A 160 -5.51 -0.14 0.86
CA TRP A 160 -4.29 0.16 1.62
C TRP A 160 -4.11 1.68 1.81
N HIS A 161 -4.33 2.48 0.76
CA HIS A 161 -4.11 3.93 0.79
C HIS A 161 -5.21 4.72 1.50
N ARG A 162 -6.44 4.21 1.56
CA ARG A 162 -7.54 4.88 2.28
C ARG A 162 -7.38 4.65 3.79
N PRO A 163 -7.23 5.69 4.64
CA PRO A 163 -7.16 5.49 6.08
C PRO A 163 -8.48 4.91 6.62
N LYS A 164 -8.41 4.04 7.64
CA LYS A 164 -9.61 3.59 8.38
C LYS A 164 -10.23 4.85 9.03
N GLY A 165 -11.35 5.32 8.46
CA GLY A 165 -12.02 6.57 8.85
C GLY A 165 -12.55 7.41 7.68
N ALA A 166 -12.11 7.16 6.45
CA ALA A 166 -12.58 7.86 5.23
C ALA A 166 -13.79 7.17 4.54
N GLN A 167 -14.49 6.27 5.26
CA GLN A 167 -15.79 5.75 4.85
C GLN A 167 -16.86 6.51 5.64
N ARG A 168 -17.24 7.68 5.14
CA ARG A 168 -18.55 8.30 5.40
C ARG A 168 -19.24 8.45 4.06
#